data_AF-A0AAU8IWM6-F1
#
_entry.id   AF-A0AAU8IWM6-F1
#
_cell.length_a   1.000
_cell.length_b   1.000
_cell.length_c   1.000
_cell.angle_alpha   90.00
_cell.angle_beta   90.00
_cell.angle_gamma   90.00
#
_symmetry.space_group_name_H-M   'P 1'
#
loop_
_entity.id
_entity.type
_entity.pdbx_description
1 polymer ?
#
loop_
_entity_poly.entity_id
_entity_poly.type
_entity_poly.pdbx_seq_one_letter_code
_entity_poly.pdbx_strand_id
1 'polypeptide(L)' 'MRSPHALWAAVPVLAFLSTPYLPFVNGPHLWLGIPSVLCWCLIWTAGTTVALALVDRFAPAADDDESGEPV' A
#
# COMPACT_ATOMS: atom_id res chain seq x y z
N MET A 1 -11.15 -4.15 19.06
CA MET A 1 -11.63 -3.95 17.67
C MET A 1 -10.41 -3.73 16.78
N ARG A 2 -9.74 -4.81 16.33
CA ARG A 2 -8.62 -4.70 15.38
C ARG A 2 -9.21 -4.91 14.00
N SER A 3 -9.61 -3.81 13.37
CA SER A 3 -10.13 -3.83 12.00
C SER A 3 -9.02 -4.31 11.05
N PRO A 4 -9.24 -5.38 10.25
CA PRO A 4 -8.25 -5.88 9.31
C PRO A 4 -7.84 -4.81 8.28
N HIS A 5 -8.69 -3.80 8.04
CA HIS A 5 -8.40 -2.66 7.17
C HIS A 5 -7.19 -1.83 7.64
N ALA A 6 -7.00 -1.70 8.96
CA ALA A 6 -5.87 -0.95 9.52
C ALA A 6 -4.51 -1.63 9.21
N LEU A 7 -4.50 -2.96 9.09
CA LEU A 7 -3.29 -3.71 8.78
C LEU A 7 -2.87 -3.50 7.31
N TRP A 8 -3.83 -3.52 6.39
CA TRP A 8 -3.56 -3.30 4.97
C TRP A 8 -3.20 -1.85 4.66
N ALA A 9 -3.78 -0.88 5.37
CA ALA A 9 -3.43 0.53 5.25
C ALA A 9 -2.02 0.88 5.78
N ALA A 10 -1.36 -0.01 6.53
CA ALA A 10 -0.02 0.21 7.06
C ALA A 10 1.08 0.09 5.99
N VAL A 11 0.80 -0.54 4.85
CA VAL A 11 1.76 -0.80 3.76
C VAL A 11 2.50 0.47 3.29
N PRO A 12 1.82 1.55 2.83
CA PRO A 12 2.51 2.78 2.41
C PRO A 12 3.28 3.47 3.54
N VAL A 13 2.82 3.36 4.79
CA VAL A 13 3.51 3.94 5.96
C VAL A 13 4.84 3.23 6.20
N LEU A 14 4.84 1.90 6.13
CA LEU A 14 6.06 1.10 6.26
C LEU A 14 7.04 1.36 5.11
N ALA A 15 6.55 1.54 3.88
CA ALA A 15 7.36 1.95 2.74
C ALA A 15 8.12 3.25 3.02
N PHE A 16 7.40 4.26 3.52
CA PHE A 16 7.97 5.55 3.81
C PHE A 16 9.02 5.48 4.93
N LEU A 17 8.67 4.87 6.06
CA LEU A 17 9.55 4.74 7.22
C LEU A 17 10.80 3.90 6.95
N SER A 18 10.75 2.97 6.00
CA SER A 18 11.88 2.11 5.65
C SER A 18 12.88 2.79 4.68
N THR A 19 12.46 3.83 3.97
CA THR A 19 13.28 4.53 2.96
C THR A 19 14.65 5.00 3.46
N PRO A 20 14.82 5.61 4.66
CA PRO A 20 16.13 6.06 5.14
C PRO A 20 17.10 4.92 5.48
N TYR A 21 16.62 3.68 5.60
CA TYR A 21 17.46 2.52 5.92
C TYR A 21 18.00 1.80 4.68
N LEU A 22 17.72 2.33 3.49
CA LEU A 22 18.05 1.67 2.24
C LEU A 22 19.36 2.16 1.64
N PRO A 23 20.06 1.30 0.90
CA PRO A 23 21.41 1.61 0.40
C PRO A 23 21.41 2.84 -0.52
N PHE A 24 20.36 3.08 -1.31
CA PHE A 24 20.32 4.19 -2.25
C PHE A 24 20.36 5.59 -1.62
N VAL A 25 20.17 5.73 -0.30
CA VAL A 25 20.31 7.05 0.37
C VAL A 25 21.78 7.43 0.60
N ASN A 26 22.68 6.44 0.60
CA ASN A 26 24.11 6.62 0.88
C ASN A 26 24.98 6.55 -0.39
N GLY A 27 24.38 6.31 -1.56
CA GLY A 27 25.10 6.25 -2.83
C GLY A 27 24.35 5.48 -3.91
N PRO A 28 24.91 5.40 -5.13
CA PRO A 28 24.34 4.61 -6.21
C PRO A 28 24.56 3.11 -5.95
N HIS A 29 23.50 2.41 -5.56
CA HIS A 29 23.52 0.95 -5.37
C HIS A 29 22.63 0.24 -6.38
N LEU A 30 23.16 -0.84 -6.96
CA LEU A 30 22.44 -1.70 -7.89
C LEU A 30 21.93 -2.96 -7.17
N TRP A 31 20.66 -3.31 -7.41
CA TRP A 31 20.06 -4.59 -7.06
C TRP A 31 19.67 -5.31 -8.35
N LEU A 32 20.16 -6.54 -8.56
CA LEU A 32 19.91 -7.31 -9.78
C LEU A 32 20.28 -6.56 -11.08
N GLY A 33 21.26 -5.65 -11.02
CA GLY A 33 21.68 -4.80 -12.16
C GLY A 33 20.83 -3.54 -12.37
N ILE A 34 19.81 -3.31 -11.55
CA ILE A 34 18.90 -2.15 -11.63
C ILE A 34 19.19 -1.22 -10.43
N PRO A 35 19.09 0.12 -10.58
CA PRO A 35 19.14 1.03 -9.43
C PRO A 35 18.17 0.60 -8.32
N SER A 36 18.69 0.41 -7.11
CA SER A 36 17.93 -0.09 -5.96
C SER A 36 16.72 0.78 -5.60
N VAL A 37 16.77 2.10 -5.90
CA VAL A 37 15.63 3.01 -5.77
C VAL A 37 14.46 2.59 -6.68
N LEU A 38 14.73 2.13 -7.90
CA LEU A 38 13.69 1.68 -8.83
C LEU A 38 13.08 0.35 -8.36
N CYS A 39 13.91 -0.59 -7.89
CA CYS A 39 13.42 -1.82 -7.29
C CYS A 39 12.52 -1.54 -6.09
N TRP A 40 12.94 -0.61 -5.22
CA TRP A 40 12.16 -0.19 -4.06
C TRP A 40 10.82 0.43 -4.45
N CYS A 41 10.82 1.38 -5.38
CA CYS A 41 9.60 1.97 -5.92
C CYS A 41 8.66 0.90 -6.48
N LEU A 42 9.18 -0.02 -7.30
CA LEU A 42 8.37 -1.07 -7.92
C LEU A 42 7.71 -1.99 -6.86
N ILE A 43 8.48 -2.43 -5.86
CA ILE A 43 7.99 -3.30 -4.77
C ILE A 43 6.85 -2.61 -4.02
N TRP A 44 7.01 -1.34 -3.65
CA TRP A 44 6.00 -0.66 -2.84
C TRP A 44 4.83 -0.10 -3.63
N THR A 45 5.01 0.26 -4.90
CA THR A 45 3.88 0.55 -5.78
C THR A 45 3.00 -0.68 -5.93
N ALA A 46 3.58 -1.83 -6.32
CA ALA A 46 2.83 -3.08 -6.44
C ALA A 46 2.22 -3.51 -5.10
N GLY A 47 2.99 -3.43 -4.01
CA GLY A 47 2.52 -3.76 -2.67
C GLY A 47 1.35 -2.88 -2.22
N THR A 48 1.40 -1.58 -2.46
CA THR A 48 0.31 -0.65 -2.13
C THR A 48 -0.93 -0.92 -2.98
N THR A 49 -0.77 -1.15 -4.28
CA THR A 49 -1.89 -1.51 -5.16
C THR A 49 -2.57 -2.80 -4.69
N VAL A 50 -1.80 -3.83 -4.35
CA VAL A 50 -2.35 -5.09 -3.81
C VAL A 50 -3.03 -4.86 -2.46
N ALA A 51 -2.42 -4.08 -1.57
CA ALA A 51 -3.00 -3.76 -0.27
C ALA A 51 -4.36 -3.06 -0.41
N LEU A 52 -4.47 -2.09 -1.31
CA LEU A 52 -5.74 -1.39 -1.60
C LEU A 52 -6.77 -2.34 -2.21
N ALA A 53 -6.36 -3.19 -3.16
CA ALA A 53 -7.25 -4.19 -3.75
C ALA A 53 -7.78 -5.20 -2.72
N LEU A 54 -6.97 -5.54 -1.70
CA LEU A 54 -7.41 -6.39 -0.60
C LEU A 54 -8.37 -5.64 0.34
N VAL A 55 -8.11 -4.36 0.62
CA VAL A 55 -9.05 -3.53 1.41
C VAL A 55 -10.41 -3.50 0.75
N ASP A 56 -10.47 -3.25 -0.56
CA ASP A 56 -11.70 -3.21 -1.34
C ASP A 56 -12.42 -4.57 -1.35
N ARG A 57 -11.69 -5.65 -1.63
CA ARG A 57 -12.26 -7.01 -1.66
C ARG A 57 -12.82 -7.47 -0.31
N PHE A 58 -12.22 -7.02 0.79
CA PHE A 58 -12.63 -7.40 2.14
C PHE A 58 -13.44 -6.33 2.86
N ALA A 59 -13.73 -5.20 2.20
CA ALA A 59 -14.69 -4.23 2.71
C ALA A 59 -16.05 -4.94 2.79
N PRO A 60 -16.68 -5.02 3.98
CA PRO A 60 -18.08 -5.41 4.07
C PRO A 60 -18.87 -4.48 3.13
N ALA A 61 -19.88 -5.00 2.44
CA ALA A 61 -20.82 -4.17 1.68
C ALA A 61 -21.40 -3.12 2.63
N ALA A 62 -20.80 -1.93 2.63
CA ALA A 62 -21.25 -0.81 3.41
C ALA A 62 -22.34 -0.12 2.60
N ASP A 63 -23.58 -0.44 2.98
CA ASP A 63 -24.80 0.34 2.81
C ASP A 63 -25.23 0.68 1.36
N ASP A 64 -25.79 -0.32 0.66
CA ASP A 64 -26.85 -0.12 -0.35
C ASP A 64 -28.19 0.28 0.35
N ASP A 65 -28.18 1.30 1.22
CA ASP A 65 -29.37 1.81 1.91
C ASP A 65 -29.67 3.28 1.53
N GLU A 66 -29.28 3.68 0.32
CA GLU A 66 -29.72 4.92 -0.34
C GLU A 66 -30.74 4.59 -1.44
N SER A 67 -31.83 3.91 -1.06
CA SER A 67 -33.00 3.67 -1.91
C SER A 67 -34.27 3.92 -1.11
N GLY A 68 -34.70 5.18 -1.08
CA GLY A 68 -35.98 5.55 -0.49
C GLY A 68 -36.24 7.04 -0.43
N GLU A 69 -36.19 7.76 -1.56
CA GLU A 69 -36.95 9.01 -1.70
C GLU A 69 -38.43 8.66 -1.92
N PRO A 70 -39.37 9.06 -1.03
CA PRO A 70 -40.78 9.04 -1.34
C PRO A 70 -41.21 10.44 -1.84
N VAL A 71 -41.52 10.55 -3.14
CA VAL A 71 -42.32 11.66 -3.69
C VAL A 71 -43.58 11.10 -4.31
#